data_AF-A0A7Y2EI51-F1
#
_entry.id   AF-A0A7Y2EI51-F1
#
_cell.length_a   1.000
_cell.length_b   1.000
_cell.length_c   1.000
_cell.angle_alpha   90.00
_cell.angle_beta   90.00
_cell.angle_gamma   90.00
#
_symmetry.space_group_name_H-M   'P 1'
#
loop_
_entity.id
_entity.type
_entity.pdbx_description
1 polymer ?
#
loop_
_entity_poly.entity_id
_entity_poly.type
_entity_poly.pdbx_seq_one_letter_code
_entity_poly.pdbx_strand_id
1 'polypeptide(L)'
;MTSIAVFWFRRDLRLNDNHGLYQALQSGYKVKPIFIFDQDILKRLPKDDARLTFIFDQLQSIRRQLQNNYNSSVALYYGKPSEIFEQLIQKHTINTVFTNHDYEPYARKRDEEIRKLLHNNSIAFKTFKDQVIFEKDEVSKADGNPYVVYTPYMKKWKERFRKQRLQFFPSEDHLDQLLQEKNLNT
;
A
#
# COMPACT_ATOMS: atom_id res chain seq x y z
N MET A 1 -0.35 20.59 -16.47
CA MET A 1 -0.06 19.16 -16.26
C MET A 1 -1.28 18.52 -15.63
N THR A 2 -1.70 17.34 -16.09
CA THR A 2 -2.86 16.63 -15.50
C THR A 2 -2.47 16.12 -14.12
N SER A 3 -3.31 16.36 -13.12
CA SER A 3 -3.06 15.88 -11.77
C SER A 3 -3.29 14.37 -11.69
N ILE A 4 -2.47 13.67 -10.90
CA ILE A 4 -2.51 12.22 -10.74
C ILE A 4 -2.70 11.81 -9.28
N ALA A 5 -3.16 10.59 -9.06
CA ALA A 5 -3.04 9.91 -7.78
C ALA A 5 -1.84 8.96 -7.81
N VAL A 6 -1.25 8.68 -6.64
CA VAL A 6 -0.20 7.67 -6.49
C VAL A 6 -0.73 6.56 -5.59
N PHE A 7 -0.57 5.30 -6.01
CA PHE A 7 -0.76 4.16 -5.12
C PHE A 7 0.59 3.56 -4.77
N TRP A 8 0.94 3.59 -3.48
CA TRP A 8 2.21 3.08 -2.99
C TRP A 8 2.04 1.66 -2.46
N PHE A 9 2.43 0.68 -3.28
CA PHE A 9 2.55 -0.72 -2.88
C PHE A 9 3.64 -0.90 -1.83
N ARG A 10 3.37 -1.75 -0.83
CA ARG A 10 4.37 -2.21 0.14
C ARG A 10 4.31 -3.72 0.25
N ARG A 11 3.72 -4.28 1.31
CA ARG A 11 3.62 -5.73 1.54
C ARG A 11 2.47 -6.37 0.75
N ASP A 12 1.51 -5.55 0.37
CA ASP A 12 0.26 -5.86 -0.31
C ASP A 12 0.41 -5.94 -1.83
N LEU A 13 1.37 -6.74 -2.30
CA LEU A 13 1.73 -6.92 -3.71
C LEU A 13 0.67 -7.73 -4.48
N ARG A 14 -0.54 -7.18 -4.62
CA ARG A 14 -1.65 -7.78 -5.37
C ARG A 14 -2.52 -6.71 -6.02
N LEU A 15 -3.08 -7.05 -7.19
CA LEU A 15 -4.06 -6.22 -7.90
C LEU A 15 -5.49 -6.56 -7.53
N ASN A 16 -5.73 -7.77 -7.03
CA ASN A 16 -7.06 -8.25 -6.69
C ASN A 16 -7.40 -7.97 -5.22
N ASP A 17 -8.65 -7.59 -4.97
CA ASP A 17 -9.19 -7.34 -3.63
C ASP A 17 -8.27 -6.47 -2.75
N ASN A 18 -7.74 -5.36 -3.29
CA ASN A 18 -6.83 -4.47 -2.57
C ASN A 18 -7.55 -3.16 -2.24
N HIS A 19 -7.84 -2.93 -0.96
CA HIS A 19 -8.69 -1.82 -0.53
C HIS A 19 -8.08 -0.46 -0.88
N GLY A 20 -6.83 -0.21 -0.52
CA GLY A 20 -6.16 1.06 -0.83
C GLY A 20 -6.05 1.31 -2.34
N LEU A 21 -5.80 0.26 -3.13
CA LEU A 21 -5.74 0.36 -4.59
C LEU A 21 -7.13 0.67 -5.17
N TYR A 22 -8.17 -0.03 -4.70
CA TYR A 22 -9.56 0.20 -5.09
C TYR A 22 -9.95 1.67 -4.87
N GLN A 23 -9.65 2.21 -3.69
CA GLN A 23 -9.93 3.61 -3.35
C GLN A 23 -9.13 4.60 -4.21
N ALA A 24 -7.89 4.25 -4.57
CA ALA A 24 -7.09 5.05 -5.49
C ALA A 24 -7.71 5.09 -6.89
N LEU A 25 -8.10 3.93 -7.43
CA LEU A 25 -8.68 3.79 -8.77
C LEU A 25 -10.06 4.46 -8.88
N GLN A 26 -10.80 4.53 -7.77
CA GLN A 26 -12.09 5.23 -7.68
C GLN A 26 -11.97 6.74 -7.42
N SER A 27 -10.75 7.30 -7.31
CA SER A 27 -10.54 8.69 -6.90
C SER A 27 -10.88 9.76 -7.96
N GLY A 28 -11.11 9.34 -9.22
CA GLY A 28 -11.30 10.23 -10.36
C GLY A 28 -9.99 10.76 -10.99
N TYR A 29 -8.83 10.37 -10.46
CA TYR A 29 -7.52 10.69 -11.03
C TYR A 29 -6.86 9.44 -11.61
N LYS A 30 -6.04 9.60 -12.66
CA LYS A 30 -5.20 8.49 -13.13
C LYS A 30 -4.20 8.11 -12.05
N VAL A 31 -4.11 6.81 -11.78
CA VAL A 31 -3.31 6.28 -10.66
C VAL A 31 -1.97 5.79 -11.15
N LYS A 32 -0.88 6.32 -10.59
CA LYS A 32 0.48 5.81 -10.79
C LYS A 32 0.84 4.83 -9.66
N PRO A 33 0.95 3.52 -9.95
CA PRO A 33 1.41 2.58 -8.95
C PRO A 33 2.92 2.67 -8.79
N ILE A 34 3.39 2.69 -7.56
CA ILE A 34 4.81 2.72 -7.22
C ILE A 34 5.15 1.66 -6.18
N PHE A 35 6.39 1.22 -6.19
CA PHE A 35 7.01 0.46 -5.12
C PHE A 35 8.37 1.06 -4.80
N ILE A 36 8.71 1.13 -3.52
CA ILE A 36 9.97 1.69 -3.05
C ILE A 36 10.74 0.60 -2.31
N PHE A 37 11.88 0.21 -2.87
CA PHE A 37 12.91 -0.57 -2.19
C PHE A 37 13.60 0.31 -1.15
N ASP A 38 13.02 0.31 0.04
CA ASP A 38 13.41 1.16 1.16
C ASP A 38 14.80 0.79 1.71
N GLN A 39 15.77 1.68 1.54
CA GLN A 39 17.15 1.45 1.96
C GLN A 39 17.28 1.17 3.46
N ASP A 40 16.44 1.76 4.31
CA ASP A 40 16.55 1.58 5.76
C ASP A 40 16.02 0.21 6.21
N ILE A 41 15.11 -0.38 5.43
CA ILE A 41 14.71 -1.78 5.56
C ILE A 41 15.82 -2.69 5.03
N LEU A 42 16.28 -2.45 3.79
CA LEU A 42 17.25 -3.32 3.10
C LEU A 42 18.58 -3.43 3.83
N LYS A 43 19.08 -2.35 4.45
CA LYS A 43 20.32 -2.37 5.25
C LYS A 43 20.28 -3.34 6.44
N ARG A 44 19.07 -3.73 6.90
CA ARG A 44 18.88 -4.66 8.02
C ARG A 44 18.70 -6.11 7.57
N LEU A 45 18.56 -6.33 6.26
CA LEU A 45 18.36 -7.65 5.70
C LEU A 45 19.72 -8.28 5.33
N PRO A 46 19.84 -9.61 5.43
CA PRO A 46 20.93 -10.34 4.77
C PRO A 46 21.00 -10.01 3.28
N LYS A 47 22.20 -10.08 2.70
CA LYS A 47 22.41 -9.81 1.26
C LYS A 47 21.63 -10.79 0.37
N ASP A 48 21.57 -12.06 0.76
CA ASP A 48 20.92 -13.14 -0.01
C ASP A 48 19.53 -13.48 0.57
N ASP A 49 18.78 -12.46 1.00
CA ASP A 49 17.46 -12.67 1.59
C ASP A 49 16.43 -13.10 0.55
N ALA A 50 15.95 -14.34 0.66
CA ALA A 50 14.96 -14.91 -0.26
C ALA A 50 13.65 -14.10 -0.35
N ARG A 51 13.33 -13.26 0.65
CA ARG A 51 12.16 -12.37 0.60
C ARG A 51 12.31 -11.32 -0.48
N LEU A 52 13.53 -10.84 -0.75
CA LEU A 52 13.78 -9.83 -1.78
C LEU A 52 13.57 -10.40 -3.17
N THR A 53 14.06 -11.61 -3.42
CA THR A 53 13.80 -12.35 -4.67
C THR A 53 12.31 -12.53 -4.88
N PHE A 54 11.58 -13.00 -3.85
CA PHE A 54 10.14 -13.15 -3.92
C PHE A 54 9.40 -11.83 -4.23
N ILE A 55 9.73 -10.75 -3.52
CA ILE A 55 9.14 -9.43 -3.73
C ILE A 55 9.38 -8.95 -5.17
N PHE A 56 10.63 -9.09 -5.65
CA PHE A 56 10.99 -8.71 -7.00
C PHE A 56 10.20 -9.52 -8.04
N ASP A 57 10.12 -10.84 -7.89
CA ASP A 57 9.39 -11.72 -8.80
C ASP A 57 7.89 -11.40 -8.83
N GLN A 58 7.29 -11.10 -7.68
CA GLN A 58 5.90 -10.66 -7.59
C GLN A 58 5.69 -9.31 -8.29
N LEU A 59 6.58 -8.34 -8.07
CA LEU A 59 6.52 -7.05 -8.77
C LEU A 59 6.65 -7.23 -10.29
N GLN A 60 7.55 -8.09 -10.76
CA GLN A 60 7.68 -8.37 -12.19
C GLN A 60 6.41 -9.04 -12.75
N SER A 61 5.78 -9.93 -11.98
CA SER A 61 4.50 -10.53 -12.35
C SER A 61 3.40 -9.47 -12.54
N ILE A 62 3.24 -8.58 -11.57
CA ILE A 62 2.28 -7.47 -11.63
C ILE A 62 2.59 -6.54 -12.81
N ARG A 63 3.87 -6.16 -13.01
CA ARG A 63 4.29 -5.32 -14.14
C ARG A 63 3.89 -5.95 -15.47
N ARG A 64 4.18 -7.23 -15.69
CA ARG A 64 3.78 -7.95 -16.93
C ARG A 64 2.27 -7.92 -17.13
N GLN A 65 1.48 -8.20 -16.09
CA GLN A 65 0.02 -8.17 -16.18
C GLN A 65 -0.50 -6.77 -16.56
N LEU A 66 0.05 -5.70 -15.97
CA LEU A 66 -0.35 -4.33 -16.26
C LEU A 66 0.09 -3.87 -17.66
N GLN A 67 1.29 -4.24 -18.10
CA GLN A 67 1.83 -3.85 -19.40
C GLN A 67 1.07 -4.51 -20.55
N ASN A 68 0.72 -5.79 -20.40
CA ASN A 68 0.04 -6.56 -21.44
C ASN A 68 -1.42 -6.11 -21.63
N ASN A 69 -2.11 -5.77 -20.54
CA ASN A 69 -3.57 -5.58 -20.57
C ASN A 69 -4.02 -4.11 -20.45
N TYR A 70 -3.21 -3.24 -19.82
CA TYR A 70 -3.67 -1.89 -19.42
C TYR A 70 -2.76 -0.75 -19.88
N ASN A 71 -1.70 -1.05 -20.63
CA ASN A 71 -0.68 -0.07 -21.03
C ASN A 71 -0.06 0.69 -19.84
N SER A 72 0.01 0.04 -18.67
CA SER A 72 0.53 0.59 -17.42
C SER A 72 1.62 -0.31 -16.83
N SER A 73 2.20 0.08 -15.70
CA SER A 73 3.23 -0.66 -14.98
C SER A 73 3.29 -0.19 -13.52
N VAL A 74 4.09 -0.87 -12.70
CA VAL A 74 4.53 -0.39 -11.38
C VAL A 74 5.87 0.30 -11.53
N ALA A 75 6.00 1.55 -11.06
CA ALA A 75 7.28 2.24 -11.00
C ALA A 75 8.10 1.72 -9.82
N LEU A 76 9.35 1.36 -10.07
CA LEU A 76 10.24 0.87 -9.02
C LEU A 76 11.23 1.98 -8.66
N TYR A 77 11.37 2.22 -7.36
CA TYR A 77 12.33 3.18 -6.82
C TYR A 77 13.21 2.48 -5.79
N TYR A 78 14.44 2.97 -5.62
CA TYR A 78 15.35 2.54 -4.56
C TYR A 78 15.86 3.78 -3.84
N GLY A 79 15.70 3.84 -2.53
CA GLY A 79 16.00 5.05 -1.76
C GLY A 79 15.27 5.11 -0.43
N LYS A 80 15.41 6.22 0.28
CA LYS A 80 14.52 6.52 1.40
C LYS A 80 13.17 6.98 0.88
N PRO A 81 12.04 6.54 1.47
CA PRO A 81 10.72 6.96 1.03
C PRO A 81 10.55 8.49 0.92
N SER A 82 11.09 9.27 1.87
CA SER A 82 10.99 10.74 1.85
C SER A 82 11.66 11.35 0.62
N GLU A 83 12.87 10.91 0.29
CA GLU A 83 13.64 11.39 -0.87
C GLU A 83 12.93 11.03 -2.19
N ILE A 84 12.34 9.83 -2.26
CA ILE A 84 11.57 9.40 -3.44
C ILE A 84 10.29 10.22 -3.58
N PHE A 85 9.57 10.49 -2.48
CA PHE A 85 8.37 11.33 -2.55
C PHE A 85 8.70 12.78 -2.93
N GLU A 86 9.81 13.36 -2.45
CA GLU A 86 10.28 14.67 -2.91
C GLU A 86 10.52 14.69 -4.43
N GLN A 87 11.20 13.68 -4.98
CA GLN A 87 11.41 13.54 -6.43
C GLN A 87 10.08 13.40 -7.19
N LEU A 88 9.14 12.62 -6.67
CA LEU A 88 7.82 12.42 -7.28
C LEU A 88 7.01 13.72 -7.32
N ILE A 89 7.05 14.52 -6.26
CA ILE A 89 6.36 15.82 -6.15
C ILE A 89 6.96 16.82 -7.15
N GLN A 90 8.27 16.81 -7.35
CA GLN A 90 8.93 17.68 -8.35
C GLN A 90 8.56 17.29 -9.79
N LYS A 91 8.38 15.99 -10.06
CA LYS A 91 8.10 15.47 -11.41
C LYS A 91 6.62 15.51 -11.78
N HIS A 92 5.72 15.45 -10.81
CA HIS A 92 4.30 15.25 -11.03
C HIS A 92 3.44 16.15 -10.16
N THR A 93 2.33 16.65 -10.73
CA THR A 93 1.26 17.28 -9.94
C THR A 93 0.43 16.20 -9.26
N ILE A 94 0.76 15.83 -8.03
CA ILE A 94 0.06 14.77 -7.28
C ILE A 94 -1.09 15.38 -6.48
N ASN A 95 -2.28 14.79 -6.58
CA ASN A 95 -3.43 15.17 -5.76
C ASN A 95 -3.45 14.41 -4.42
N THR A 96 -3.34 13.08 -4.50
CA THR A 96 -3.45 12.20 -3.34
C THR A 96 -2.50 11.02 -3.48
N VAL A 97 -1.86 10.64 -2.38
CA VAL A 97 -1.13 9.38 -2.22
C VAL A 97 -1.98 8.42 -1.39
N PHE A 98 -2.14 7.21 -1.91
CA PHE A 98 -2.91 6.12 -1.32
C PHE A 98 -1.96 4.98 -0.94
N THR A 99 -2.22 4.34 0.21
CA THR A 99 -1.59 3.07 0.58
C THR A 99 -2.47 2.31 1.58
N ASN A 100 -2.06 1.11 2.00
CA ASN A 100 -2.77 0.34 3.03
C ASN A 100 -2.21 0.61 4.44
N HIS A 101 -2.78 0.08 5.51
CA HIS A 101 -2.15 0.15 6.84
C HIS A 101 -0.92 -0.78 6.91
N ASP A 102 0.11 -0.33 7.64
CA ASP A 102 1.21 -1.18 8.12
C ASP A 102 1.38 -0.89 9.62
N TYR A 103 1.38 -1.94 10.43
CA TYR A 103 1.28 -1.85 11.88
C TYR A 103 2.65 -1.87 12.57
N GLU A 104 3.73 -2.15 11.84
CA GLU A 104 5.07 -2.21 12.42
C GLU A 104 5.56 -0.84 12.92
N PRO A 105 6.33 -0.77 14.03
CA PRO A 105 6.79 0.50 14.60
C PRO A 105 7.55 1.40 13.60
N TYR A 106 8.41 0.79 12.79
CA TYR A 106 9.13 1.51 11.74
C TYR A 106 8.18 2.07 10.68
N ALA A 107 7.23 1.26 10.20
CA ALA A 107 6.27 1.68 9.20
C ALA A 107 5.40 2.85 9.68
N ARG A 108 4.96 2.84 10.95
CA ARG A 108 4.22 3.96 11.56
C ARG A 108 5.03 5.25 11.58
N LYS A 109 6.32 5.17 11.92
CA LYS A 109 7.23 6.34 11.93
C LYS A 109 7.42 6.87 10.51
N ARG A 110 7.73 5.99 9.56
CA ARG A 110 7.88 6.32 8.14
C ARG A 110 6.60 6.98 7.58
N ASP A 111 5.44 6.38 7.83
CA ASP A 111 4.16 6.89 7.30
C ASP A 111 3.81 8.26 7.91
N GLU A 112 4.21 8.54 9.14
CA GLU A 112 4.07 9.88 9.75
C GLU A 112 5.02 10.91 9.13
N GLU A 113 6.26 10.54 8.83
CA GLU A 113 7.21 11.40 8.12
C GLU A 113 6.70 11.73 6.70
N ILE A 114 6.21 10.73 5.97
CA ILE A 114 5.61 10.92 4.64
C ILE A 114 4.33 11.75 4.71
N ARG A 115 3.47 11.51 5.71
CA ARG A 115 2.26 12.32 5.92
C ARG A 115 2.59 13.81 6.06
N LYS A 116 3.60 14.16 6.86
CA LYS A 116 4.05 15.55 7.05
C LYS A 116 4.60 16.15 5.76
N LEU A 117 5.45 15.40 5.05
CA LEU A 117 6.01 15.82 3.76
C LEU A 117 4.91 16.14 2.74
N LEU A 118 3.94 15.23 2.59
CA LEU A 118 2.83 15.40 1.65
C LEU A 118 1.90 16.55 2.05
N HIS A 119 1.60 16.67 3.34
CA HIS A 119 0.79 17.77 3.88
C HIS A 119 1.41 19.14 3.58
N ASN A 120 2.72 19.30 3.78
CA ASN A 120 3.43 20.54 3.48
C ASN A 120 3.38 20.94 1.99
N ASN A 121 3.10 19.97 1.11
CA ASN A 121 2.93 20.17 -0.33
C ASN A 121 1.44 20.18 -0.75
N SER A 122 0.50 20.26 0.19
CA SER A 122 -0.95 20.22 -0.06
C SER A 122 -1.43 18.93 -0.77
N ILE A 123 -0.76 17.81 -0.50
CA ILE A 123 -1.09 16.49 -1.06
C ILE A 123 -1.74 15.64 0.02
N ALA A 124 -2.92 15.07 -0.25
CA ALA A 124 -3.59 14.20 0.69
C ALA A 124 -2.87 12.85 0.83
N PHE A 125 -2.81 12.30 2.05
CA PHE A 125 -2.28 10.96 2.30
C PHE A 125 -3.37 10.09 2.94
N LYS A 126 -3.87 9.10 2.19
CA LYS A 126 -4.97 8.24 2.60
C LYS A 126 -4.49 6.80 2.79
N THR A 127 -4.88 6.19 3.90
CA THR A 127 -4.49 4.82 4.26
C THR A 127 -5.70 3.96 4.59
N PHE A 128 -5.67 2.67 4.24
CA PHE A 128 -6.83 1.79 4.36
C PHE A 128 -6.52 0.44 5.02
N LYS A 129 -7.46 -0.10 5.81
CA LYS A 129 -7.39 -1.46 6.37
C LYS A 129 -7.53 -2.48 5.25
N ASP A 130 -6.59 -3.43 5.19
CA ASP A 130 -6.49 -4.39 4.08
C ASP A 130 -5.95 -5.77 4.50
N GLN A 131 -4.86 -5.80 5.27
CA GLN A 131 -4.15 -7.06 5.59
C GLN A 131 -4.84 -7.95 6.62
N VAL A 132 -5.86 -7.44 7.32
CA VAL A 132 -6.53 -8.13 8.42
C VAL A 132 -8.03 -7.90 8.37
N ILE A 133 -8.79 -8.92 8.77
CA ILE A 133 -10.24 -8.81 8.92
C ILE A 133 -10.59 -7.82 10.04
N PHE A 134 -9.89 -7.95 11.17
CA PHE A 134 -9.99 -7.06 12.32
C PHE A 134 -8.64 -6.40 12.61
N GLU A 135 -8.59 -5.07 12.64
CA GLU A 135 -7.42 -4.26 12.98
C GLU A 135 -7.48 -3.74 14.42
N LYS A 136 -6.31 -3.55 15.03
CA LYS A 136 -6.14 -2.80 16.29
C LYS A 136 -7.07 -3.31 17.40
N ASP A 137 -7.99 -2.46 17.86
CA ASP A 137 -8.93 -2.67 18.94
C ASP A 137 -10.28 -3.25 18.49
N GLU A 138 -10.43 -3.61 17.20
CA GLU A 138 -11.61 -4.30 16.67
C GLU A 138 -11.79 -5.71 17.25
N VAL A 139 -10.80 -6.27 17.96
CA VAL A 139 -10.96 -7.41 18.88
C VAL A 139 -10.14 -7.17 20.14
N SER A 140 -10.75 -6.53 21.12
CA SER A 140 -10.18 -6.23 22.44
C SER A 140 -10.97 -6.86 23.57
N LYS A 141 -10.36 -6.92 24.76
CA LYS A 141 -11.06 -7.25 26.01
C LYS A 141 -12.06 -6.14 26.36
N ALA A 142 -12.93 -6.41 27.33
CA ALA A 142 -13.93 -5.43 27.78
C ALA A 142 -13.29 -4.17 28.41
N ASP A 143 -12.07 -4.28 28.94
CA ASP A 143 -11.28 -3.17 29.48
C ASP A 143 -10.47 -2.41 28.40
N GLY A 144 -10.66 -2.75 27.11
CA GLY A 144 -9.95 -2.15 25.98
C GLY A 144 -8.53 -2.69 25.76
N ASN A 145 -8.00 -3.52 26.66
CA ASN A 145 -6.66 -4.07 26.53
C ASN A 145 -6.60 -5.21 25.49
N PRO A 146 -5.42 -5.45 24.87
CA PRO A 146 -5.24 -6.60 23.98
C PRO A 146 -5.31 -7.92 24.74
N TYR A 147 -5.69 -8.97 24.03
CA TYR A 147 -5.56 -10.34 24.52
C TYR A 147 -4.10 -10.79 24.44
N VAL A 148 -3.60 -11.41 25.53
CA VAL A 148 -2.25 -12.01 25.60
C VAL A 148 -2.26 -13.54 25.53
N VAL A 149 -3.45 -14.14 25.53
CA VAL A 149 -3.66 -15.60 25.39
C VAL A 149 -4.53 -15.84 24.16
N TYR A 150 -4.12 -16.78 23.30
CA TYR A 150 -4.77 -17.06 22.02
C TYR A 150 -6.21 -17.55 22.15
N THR A 151 -6.50 -18.49 23.06
CA THR A 151 -7.84 -19.09 23.19
C THR A 151 -8.96 -18.07 23.45
N PRO A 152 -8.85 -17.14 24.43
CA PRO A 152 -9.88 -16.12 24.62
C PRO A 152 -9.94 -15.12 23.46
N TYR A 153 -8.79 -14.77 22.84
CA TYR A 153 -8.78 -13.97 21.61
C TYR A 153 -9.58 -14.63 20.50
N MET A 154 -9.29 -15.89 20.18
CA MET A 154 -9.95 -16.67 19.12
C MET A 154 -11.46 -16.77 19.36
N LYS A 155 -11.91 -17.02 20.60
CA LYS A 155 -13.33 -17.06 20.94
C LYS A 155 -14.01 -15.73 20.61
N LYS A 156 -13.42 -14.61 21.04
CA LYS A 156 -13.97 -13.27 20.78
C LYS A 156 -13.93 -12.91 19.30
N TRP A 157 -12.84 -13.24 18.63
CA TRP A 157 -12.66 -13.05 17.19
C TRP A 157 -13.75 -13.79 16.39
N LYS A 158 -13.98 -15.08 16.67
CA LYS A 158 -15.01 -15.89 16.00
C LYS A 158 -16.42 -15.37 16.28
N GLU A 159 -16.68 -14.91 17.50
CA GLU A 159 -17.95 -14.30 17.88
C GLU A 159 -18.23 -13.05 17.03
N ARG A 160 -17.24 -12.16 16.89
CA ARG A 160 -17.37 -10.96 16.04
C ARG A 160 -17.46 -11.31 14.56
N PHE A 161 -16.63 -12.25 14.09
CA PHE A 161 -16.61 -12.67 12.69
C PHE A 161 -17.97 -13.17 12.20
N ARG A 162 -18.67 -13.97 13.01
CA ARG A 162 -20.02 -14.46 12.68
C ARG A 162 -21.06 -13.36 12.51
N LYS A 163 -20.84 -12.19 13.12
CA LYS A 163 -21.75 -11.04 13.07
C LYS A 163 -21.39 -10.06 11.97
N GLN A 164 -20.18 -10.16 11.40
CA GLN A 164 -19.68 -9.20 10.42
C GLN A 164 -19.90 -9.71 9.00
N ARG A 165 -20.36 -8.81 8.13
CA ARG A 165 -20.33 -9.02 6.69
C ARG A 165 -18.95 -8.65 6.15
N LEU A 166 -18.32 -9.58 5.43
CA LEU A 166 -17.08 -9.29 4.71
C LEU A 166 -17.33 -8.24 3.62
N GLN A 167 -16.44 -7.26 3.58
CA GLN A 167 -16.38 -6.28 2.49
C GLN A 167 -15.28 -6.71 1.54
N PHE A 168 -15.58 -6.64 0.24
CA PHE A 168 -14.65 -6.94 -0.83
C PHE A 168 -14.39 -5.65 -1.60
N PHE A 169 -13.16 -5.48 -2.08
CA PHE A 169 -12.70 -4.29 -2.78
C PHE A 169 -12.10 -4.70 -4.12
N PRO A 170 -12.93 -5.03 -5.13
CA PRO A 170 -12.47 -5.61 -6.39
C PRO A 170 -11.70 -4.57 -7.23
N SER A 171 -10.48 -4.25 -6.83
CA SER A 171 -9.60 -3.28 -7.48
C SER A 171 -9.23 -3.72 -8.90
N GLU A 172 -9.25 -5.02 -9.17
CA GLU A 172 -9.02 -5.61 -10.48
C GLU A 172 -10.03 -5.13 -11.54
N ASP A 173 -11.24 -4.75 -11.14
CA ASP A 173 -12.31 -4.29 -12.04
C ASP A 173 -12.13 -2.83 -12.50
N HIS A 174 -11.12 -2.12 -11.98
CA HIS A 174 -10.91 -0.69 -12.20
C HIS A 174 -9.49 -0.34 -12.70
N LEU A 175 -8.73 -1.33 -13.17
CA LEU A 175 -7.34 -1.15 -13.59
C LEU A 175 -7.18 -0.27 -14.85
N ASP A 176 -8.25 0.01 -15.59
CA ASP A 176 -8.30 1.00 -16.67
C ASP A 176 -8.07 2.45 -16.18
N GLN A 177 -8.20 2.69 -14.87
CA GLN A 177 -7.90 3.98 -14.24
C GLN A 177 -6.41 4.17 -13.91
N LEU A 178 -5.58 3.18 -14.20
CA LEU A 178 -4.13 3.34 -14.09
C LEU A 178 -3.58 4.35 -15.11
N LEU A 179 -2.53 5.04 -14.70
CA LEU A 179 -1.76 5.91 -15.57
C LEU A 179 -1.09 5.07 -16.66
N GLN A 180 -1.30 5.44 -17.92
CA GLN A 180 -0.74 4.74 -19.06
C GLN A 180 0.72 5.14 -19.27
N GLU A 181 1.64 4.40 -18.67
CA GLU A 181 3.08 4.62 -18.74
C GLU A 181 3.79 3.26 -18.67
N LYS A 182 4.10 2.66 -19.83
CA LYS A 182 4.78 1.35 -19.89
C LYS A 182 6.24 1.39 -19.44
N ASN A 183 6.91 2.52 -19.68
CA ASN A 183 8.33 2.73 -19.43
C ASN A 183 8.52 3.49 -18.11
N LEU A 184 8.15 2.86 -17.01
CA LEU A 184 8.50 3.38 -15.68
C LEU A 184 9.91 2.90 -15.34
N ASN A 185 10.77 3.86 -14.94
CA ASN A 185 12.16 3.67 -14.53
C ASN A 185 12.36 2.28 -13.90
N THR A 186 13.26 1.50 -14.51
CA THR A 186 13.84 0.28 -13.96
C THR A 186 15.12 0.61 -13.23
#